data_AF-A0A5B9MIM1-F1
#
_entry.id   AF-A0A5B9MIM1-F1
#
_cell.length_a   1.000
_cell.length_b   1.000
_cell.length_c   1.000
_cell.angle_alpha   90.00
_cell.angle_beta   90.00
_cell.angle_gamma   90.00
#
_symmetry.space_group_name_H-M   'P 1'
#
loop_
_entity.id
_entity.type
_entity.pdbx_description
1 polymer ?
#
loop_
_entity_poly.entity_id
_entity_poly.type
_entity_poly.pdbx_seq_one_letter_code
_entity_poly.pdbx_strand_id
1 'polypeptide(L)'
;MSRRRVGARRLGCERLEHRVYLAARLSAFDVVAEMEPAQACQHGPVAISESARQSSATTAMAEYFLSARDSQDQLLSVVDGMVEVGVGIENSFFLEVAYSDLRTFGDDVGAFSVYVDLGLSQPNLLRPVLRETQRIVFGNQIYDATSGSITFAMQGMPQAYIVDLADFAEDPIREIQAALDHFGYLGSQYQVTSVPSDDLLFEIRFVDPAFGNLDLPNFIVTSNLDVSVPTDVEEVSAFMTDGVTPNGDALRFNLDTRSRTFNDNQRFYSLLNRGTYDLTAGFIDVGGTGLVPAASGGIPGLSQNGQFIEPFDVFRIEVFLADYLRSPLVVDVNPSEGVDPLLLFGEDEVVPPDAVVLGTDASVTLVTPNPTVNQVVVNGGANSRSQVTSIAVTFDEALEIAPLQSAFTLVNTTTATPVGMVNVSASVTPFMTVVTLTFDGDSTITRAGTAALGNSLADGNYRLHIESSKIRSTRGFEMRDDEVFGDQAADRLFRLFGDSDGDRDVDGQDYGRFGLAFLSTFGSEGFNAQLDSDGDGDVDGQDYGRFGLNFLRRL
;
A
#
# COMPACT_ATOMS: atom_id res chain seq x y z
N MET A 1 84.74 33.50 -15.43
CA MET A 1 84.69 32.09 -15.88
C MET A 1 83.32 31.52 -15.57
N SER A 2 82.48 31.31 -16.58
CA SER A 2 81.47 30.23 -16.67
C SER A 2 80.66 30.49 -17.95
N ARG A 3 80.76 29.58 -18.93
CA ARG A 3 80.08 29.67 -20.23
C ARG A 3 78.83 28.79 -20.22
N ARG A 4 77.73 29.36 -20.73
CA ARG A 4 76.49 28.68 -21.17
C ARG A 4 76.77 27.65 -22.27
N ARG A 5 76.02 26.55 -22.27
CA ARG A 5 75.31 26.04 -23.45
C ARG A 5 74.09 25.20 -23.04
N VAL A 6 73.02 25.43 -23.80
CA VAL A 6 71.66 24.91 -23.71
C VAL A 6 71.55 23.60 -24.49
N GLY A 7 70.74 22.67 -24.01
CA GLY A 7 70.29 21.49 -24.77
C GLY A 7 68.95 21.00 -24.21
N ALA A 8 67.87 21.28 -24.94
CA ALA A 8 66.50 20.88 -24.63
C ALA A 8 66.21 19.46 -25.13
N ARG A 9 65.39 18.69 -24.38
CA ARG A 9 64.53 17.63 -24.94
C ARG A 9 63.18 17.63 -24.21
N ARG A 10 62.13 17.95 -24.97
CA ARG A 10 60.71 17.74 -24.65
C ARG A 10 60.37 16.28 -24.95
N LEU A 11 59.57 15.64 -24.09
CA LEU A 11 58.82 14.43 -24.39
C LEU A 11 57.46 14.86 -24.96
N GLY A 12 57.22 14.52 -26.22
CA GLY A 12 55.95 14.70 -26.91
C GLY A 12 55.12 13.43 -26.81
N CYS A 13 53.85 13.63 -26.50
CA CYS A 13 52.77 12.65 -26.53
C CYS A 13 52.19 12.63 -27.95
N GLU A 14 52.06 11.47 -28.60
CA GLU A 14 51.16 11.30 -29.74
C GLU A 14 50.90 9.81 -30.09
N ARG A 15 49.59 9.49 -30.15
CA ARG A 15 48.87 8.48 -30.94
C ARG A 15 49.29 7.01 -30.96
N LEU A 16 48.37 6.17 -30.45
CA LEU A 16 48.04 4.87 -31.05
C LEU A 16 46.51 4.76 -31.15
N GLU A 17 46.05 4.49 -32.37
CA GLU A 17 44.66 4.35 -32.79
C GLU A 17 44.08 3.01 -32.30
N HIS A 18 42.81 3.00 -31.88
CA HIS A 18 42.02 1.78 -31.79
C HIS A 18 40.71 1.94 -32.58
N ARG A 19 40.57 1.03 -33.56
CA ARG A 19 39.43 0.87 -34.45
C ARG A 19 38.22 0.36 -33.66
N VAL A 20 37.10 1.06 -33.76
CA VAL A 20 35.77 0.54 -33.39
C VAL A 20 35.13 -0.04 -34.65
N TYR A 21 34.83 -1.33 -34.63
CA TYR A 21 33.93 -1.98 -35.57
C TYR A 21 32.55 -2.04 -34.89
N LEU A 22 31.58 -1.25 -35.36
CA LEU A 22 30.17 -1.51 -35.11
C LEU A 22 29.36 -1.02 -36.32
N ALA A 23 28.94 -1.98 -37.16
CA ALA A 23 27.79 -1.89 -38.04
C ALA A 23 27.70 -3.20 -38.82
N ALA A 24 26.62 -3.97 -38.63
CA ALA A 24 25.67 -4.29 -39.69
C ALA A 24 24.87 -5.57 -39.35
N ARG A 25 23.54 -5.44 -39.29
CA ARG A 25 22.58 -6.03 -40.24
C ARG A 25 21.27 -6.36 -39.53
N LEU A 26 20.22 -5.62 -39.86
CA LEU A 26 18.86 -6.16 -39.96
C LEU A 26 18.13 -5.36 -41.04
N SER A 27 18.00 -5.96 -42.22
CA SER A 27 17.01 -5.54 -43.21
C SER A 27 16.35 -6.77 -43.82
N ALA A 28 15.04 -6.81 -43.62
CA ALA A 28 13.99 -7.41 -44.43
C ALA A 28 14.11 -8.89 -44.85
N PHE A 29 13.17 -9.70 -44.36
CA PHE A 29 12.54 -10.76 -45.15
C PHE A 29 11.05 -10.84 -44.80
N ASP A 30 10.21 -10.43 -45.75
CA ASP A 30 8.81 -10.84 -45.89
C ASP A 30 8.76 -12.34 -46.22
N VAL A 31 8.04 -13.13 -45.42
CA VAL A 31 7.37 -14.35 -45.88
C VAL A 31 6.03 -14.48 -45.16
N VAL A 32 4.97 -14.34 -45.94
CA VAL A 32 3.58 -14.68 -45.60
C VAL A 32 3.47 -16.20 -45.43
N ALA A 33 2.96 -16.66 -44.29
CA ALA A 33 2.37 -17.98 -44.14
C ALA A 33 1.23 -17.94 -43.12
N GLU A 34 0.01 -18.22 -43.60
CA GLU A 34 -1.18 -18.50 -42.80
C GLU A 34 -0.94 -19.69 -41.86
N MET A 35 -1.30 -19.55 -40.59
CA MET A 35 -1.57 -20.68 -39.69
C MET A 35 -2.88 -20.44 -38.92
N GLU A 36 -3.76 -21.44 -39.01
CA GLU A 36 -5.08 -21.55 -38.39
C GLU A 36 -5.08 -21.54 -36.85
N PRO A 37 -6.24 -21.29 -36.20
CA PRO A 37 -6.31 -20.96 -34.78
C PRO A 37 -6.14 -22.20 -33.88
N ALA A 38 -5.27 -22.10 -32.87
CA ALA A 38 -5.13 -23.09 -31.83
C ALA A 38 -6.28 -22.99 -30.80
N GLN A 39 -6.77 -24.16 -30.41
CA GLN A 39 -7.93 -24.40 -29.57
C GLN A 39 -7.79 -23.89 -28.13
N ALA A 40 -8.92 -23.45 -27.57
CA ALA A 40 -9.10 -23.10 -26.17
C ALA A 40 -8.77 -24.27 -25.23
N CYS A 41 -7.86 -24.05 -24.28
CA CYS A 41 -7.66 -24.94 -23.13
C CYS A 41 -8.44 -24.42 -21.93
N GLN A 42 -9.19 -25.33 -21.32
CA GLN A 42 -10.05 -25.11 -20.15
C GLN A 42 -9.19 -24.93 -18.88
N HIS A 43 -9.40 -23.84 -18.13
CA HIS A 43 -8.82 -23.66 -16.80
C HIS A 43 -9.65 -24.41 -15.75
N GLY A 44 -9.06 -25.47 -15.18
CA GLY A 44 -9.44 -26.02 -13.89
C GLY A 44 -8.52 -25.46 -12.78
N PRO A 45 -8.93 -25.53 -11.50
CA PRO A 45 -8.18 -24.93 -10.39
C PRO A 45 -6.81 -25.60 -10.22
N VAL A 46 -5.75 -24.78 -10.14
CA VAL A 46 -4.38 -25.22 -9.91
C VAL A 46 -4.26 -25.71 -8.47
N ALA A 47 -4.08 -27.03 -8.31
CA ALA A 47 -3.69 -27.63 -7.05
C ALA A 47 -2.18 -27.46 -6.86
N ILE A 48 -1.79 -27.12 -5.63
CA ILE A 48 -0.40 -27.03 -5.17
C ILE A 48 0.26 -28.40 -5.39
N SER A 49 1.12 -28.53 -6.41
CA SER A 49 1.90 -29.75 -6.61
C SER A 49 3.31 -29.54 -6.08
N GLU A 50 3.67 -30.31 -5.06
CA GLU A 50 5.05 -30.61 -4.69
C GLU A 50 5.80 -31.12 -5.94
N SER A 51 6.46 -30.23 -6.68
CA SER A 51 7.37 -30.59 -7.76
C SER A 51 8.80 -30.33 -7.31
N ALA A 52 9.31 -31.23 -6.46
CA ALA A 52 10.73 -31.42 -6.29
C ALA A 52 11.06 -32.90 -6.48
N ARG A 53 11.61 -33.24 -7.65
CA ARG A 53 12.71 -34.21 -7.90
C ARG A 53 12.62 -34.82 -9.30
N GLN A 54 13.38 -34.26 -10.24
CA GLN A 54 14.22 -35.07 -11.12
C GLN A 54 15.42 -34.25 -11.60
N SER A 55 16.59 -34.67 -11.11
CA SER A 55 17.88 -34.01 -11.22
C SER A 55 18.53 -34.20 -12.61
N SER A 56 18.69 -33.11 -13.35
CA SER A 56 20.04 -32.66 -13.69
C SER A 56 20.42 -31.70 -12.57
N ALA A 57 21.47 -31.98 -11.80
CA ALA A 57 21.84 -31.12 -10.68
C ALA A 57 22.55 -29.87 -11.23
N THR A 58 21.75 -28.91 -11.70
CA THR A 58 22.22 -27.58 -12.08
C THR A 58 22.68 -26.90 -10.80
N THR A 59 23.92 -26.41 -10.78
CA THR A 59 24.50 -25.75 -9.60
C THR A 59 23.67 -24.50 -9.32
N ALA A 60 23.19 -24.34 -8.07
CA ALA A 60 22.47 -23.14 -7.67
C ALA A 60 23.37 -21.90 -7.83
N MET A 61 22.87 -20.86 -8.49
CA MET A 61 23.62 -19.64 -8.82
C MET A 61 23.06 -18.40 -8.14
N ALA A 62 21.74 -18.34 -7.89
CA ALA A 62 21.11 -17.22 -7.20
C ALA A 62 19.96 -17.71 -6.32
N GLU A 63 19.65 -16.97 -5.25
CA GLU A 63 18.43 -17.14 -4.45
C GLU A 63 17.62 -15.86 -4.51
N TYR A 64 16.31 -15.94 -4.79
CA TYR A 64 15.44 -14.77 -4.82
C TYR A 64 14.71 -14.53 -3.51
N PHE A 65 14.46 -13.25 -3.24
CA PHE A 65 13.75 -12.76 -2.08
C PHE A 65 12.67 -11.77 -2.53
N LEU A 66 11.52 -11.81 -1.85
CA LEU A 66 10.43 -10.87 -2.02
C LEU A 66 10.06 -10.29 -0.65
N SER A 67 10.00 -8.96 -0.54
CA SER A 67 9.56 -8.29 0.68
C SER A 67 8.52 -7.20 0.40
N ALA A 68 7.70 -6.90 1.40
CA ALA A 68 6.72 -5.82 1.35
C ALA A 68 7.15 -4.67 2.27
N ARG A 69 7.12 -3.43 1.76
CA ARG A 69 7.72 -2.24 2.39
C ARG A 69 6.83 -1.01 2.29
N ASP A 70 6.95 -0.11 3.25
CA ASP A 70 6.28 1.19 3.20
C ASP A 70 7.03 2.23 2.35
N SER A 71 6.44 3.42 2.22
CA SER A 71 7.03 4.53 1.46
C SER A 71 8.31 5.11 2.05
N GLN A 72 8.56 4.86 3.34
CA GLN A 72 9.75 5.25 4.10
C GLN A 72 10.81 4.15 4.08
N ASP A 73 10.61 3.14 3.23
CA ASP A 73 11.52 2.04 3.05
C ASP A 73 11.76 1.25 4.35
N GLN A 74 10.68 1.01 5.10
CA GLN A 74 10.63 0.08 6.23
C GLN A 74 9.86 -1.18 5.83
N LEU A 75 10.25 -2.34 6.38
CA LEU A 75 9.50 -3.59 6.20
C LEU A 75 8.11 -3.45 6.83
N LEU A 76 7.08 -3.90 6.12
CA LEU A 76 5.75 -4.00 6.70
C LEU A 76 5.72 -5.09 7.77
N SER A 77 4.91 -4.86 8.81
CA SER A 77 4.78 -5.79 9.94
C SER A 77 4.19 -7.13 9.50
N VAL A 78 4.80 -8.21 9.97
CA VAL A 78 4.35 -9.58 9.75
C VAL A 78 3.73 -10.12 11.04
N VAL A 79 2.48 -10.59 10.96
CA VAL A 79 1.76 -11.25 12.05
C VAL A 79 1.35 -12.64 11.57
N ASP A 80 1.71 -13.69 12.33
CA ASP A 80 1.48 -15.09 11.95
C ASP A 80 2.00 -15.47 10.54
N GLY A 81 3.07 -14.82 10.07
CA GLY A 81 3.65 -15.06 8.74
C GLY A 81 2.93 -14.32 7.59
N MET A 82 1.98 -13.44 7.90
CA MET A 82 1.21 -12.67 6.92
C MET A 82 1.44 -11.16 7.11
N VAL A 83 1.41 -10.41 6.02
CA VAL A 83 1.50 -8.95 6.01
C VAL A 83 0.10 -8.37 5.89
N GLU A 84 -0.32 -7.59 6.90
CA GLU A 84 -1.57 -6.83 6.84
C GLU A 84 -1.39 -5.58 5.99
N VAL A 85 -2.26 -5.43 4.99
CA VAL A 85 -2.27 -4.30 4.06
C VAL A 85 -3.67 -3.72 3.92
N GLY A 86 -3.73 -2.40 3.72
CA GLY A 86 -4.98 -1.71 3.41
C GLY A 86 -5.40 -1.90 1.95
N VAL A 87 -6.63 -1.49 1.65
CA VAL A 87 -7.19 -1.48 0.28
C VAL A 87 -7.25 -0.06 -0.23
N GLY A 88 -7.10 0.12 -1.54
CA GLY A 88 -7.05 1.43 -2.16
C GLY A 88 -5.63 1.95 -2.32
N ILE A 89 -5.45 2.84 -3.28
CA ILE A 89 -4.15 3.41 -3.65
C ILE A 89 -3.55 4.26 -2.52
N GLU A 90 -4.37 4.81 -1.63
CA GLU A 90 -3.94 5.54 -0.44
C GLU A 90 -3.22 4.64 0.59
N ASN A 91 -3.40 3.33 0.48
CA ASN A 91 -2.73 2.30 1.27
C ASN A 91 -1.67 1.56 0.44
N SER A 92 -1.11 2.21 -0.60
CA SER A 92 -0.06 1.61 -1.43
C SER A 92 1.18 1.25 -0.60
N PHE A 93 1.88 0.24 -1.08
CA PHE A 93 3.12 -0.25 -0.50
C PHE A 93 4.04 -0.74 -1.63
N PHE A 94 5.28 -1.08 -1.29
CA PHE A 94 6.27 -1.54 -2.26
C PHE A 94 6.48 -3.04 -2.12
N LEU A 95 6.40 -3.76 -3.24
CA LEU A 95 7.01 -5.08 -3.35
C LEU A 95 8.45 -4.91 -3.84
N GLU A 96 9.39 -5.54 -3.17
CA GLU A 96 10.80 -5.43 -3.44
C GLU A 96 11.41 -6.80 -3.73
N VAL A 97 12.11 -6.88 -4.86
CA VAL A 97 12.83 -8.06 -5.31
C VAL A 97 14.31 -7.87 -5.02
N ALA A 98 14.90 -8.86 -4.36
CA ALA A 98 16.33 -8.93 -4.08
C ALA A 98 16.86 -10.33 -4.39
N TYR A 99 18.18 -10.48 -4.49
CA TYR A 99 18.80 -11.80 -4.64
C TYR A 99 20.10 -11.96 -3.85
N SER A 100 20.43 -13.20 -3.49
CA SER A 100 21.78 -13.57 -3.04
C SER A 100 22.51 -14.31 -4.15
N ASP A 101 23.79 -14.05 -4.32
CA ASP A 101 24.68 -14.74 -5.25
C ASP A 101 25.24 -16.00 -4.59
N LEU A 102 24.88 -17.17 -5.11
CA LEU A 102 25.27 -18.45 -4.53
C LEU A 102 26.55 -19.02 -5.14
N ARG A 103 27.19 -18.28 -6.06
CA ARG A 103 28.43 -18.72 -6.71
C ARG A 103 29.59 -18.77 -5.71
N THR A 104 30.58 -19.62 -6.00
CA THR A 104 31.77 -19.76 -5.18
C THR A 104 32.73 -18.57 -5.35
N PHE A 105 33.52 -18.29 -4.31
CA PHE A 105 34.50 -17.20 -4.30
C PHE A 105 35.45 -17.27 -5.51
N GLY A 106 35.47 -16.21 -6.33
CA GLY A 106 36.25 -16.12 -7.57
C GLY A 106 35.46 -16.39 -8.84
N ASP A 107 34.26 -16.98 -8.73
CA ASP A 107 33.29 -17.17 -9.82
C ASP A 107 32.18 -16.11 -9.79
N ASP A 108 32.17 -15.25 -8.77
CA ASP A 108 31.26 -14.12 -8.52
C ASP A 108 31.60 -12.88 -9.36
N VAL A 109 32.23 -13.08 -10.53
CA VAL A 109 32.51 -12.00 -11.47
C VAL A 109 31.24 -11.61 -12.20
N GLY A 110 30.93 -10.31 -12.23
CA GLY A 110 29.76 -9.77 -12.92
C GLY A 110 28.60 -9.40 -11.99
N ALA A 111 27.50 -8.98 -12.60
CA ALA A 111 26.19 -8.89 -11.96
C ALA A 111 25.22 -9.68 -12.82
N PHE A 112 24.17 -10.21 -12.22
CA PHE A 112 23.08 -10.79 -12.98
C PHE A 112 22.27 -9.68 -13.66
N SER A 113 21.70 -9.91 -14.84
CA SER A 113 20.48 -9.22 -15.25
C SER A 113 19.32 -9.90 -14.56
N VAL A 114 18.37 -9.18 -13.96
CA VAL A 114 17.29 -9.84 -13.23
C VAL A 114 15.97 -9.46 -13.88
N TYR A 115 15.26 -10.46 -14.39
CA TYR A 115 13.89 -10.35 -14.85
C TYR A 115 13.04 -11.45 -14.19
N VAL A 116 11.94 -11.05 -13.58
CA VAL A 116 11.09 -11.93 -12.78
C VAL A 116 9.62 -11.80 -13.15
N ASP A 117 8.89 -12.86 -12.93
CA ASP A 117 7.43 -12.86 -12.92
C ASP A 117 6.97 -12.84 -11.45
N LEU A 118 6.04 -11.94 -11.11
CA LEU A 118 5.38 -11.96 -9.80
C LEU A 118 4.03 -12.66 -9.93
N GLY A 119 4.00 -13.93 -9.48
CA GLY A 119 2.82 -14.77 -9.46
C GLY A 119 1.82 -14.27 -8.42
N LEU A 120 0.54 -14.26 -8.79
CA LEU A 120 -0.56 -13.88 -7.90
C LEU A 120 -1.50 -15.08 -7.72
N SER A 121 -1.66 -15.55 -6.48
CA SER A 121 -2.64 -16.60 -6.16
C SER A 121 -4.09 -16.19 -6.41
N GLN A 122 -4.37 -14.88 -6.45
CA GLN A 122 -5.66 -14.30 -6.80
C GLN A 122 -5.45 -13.15 -7.81
N PRO A 123 -5.81 -13.33 -9.08
CA PRO A 123 -5.64 -12.32 -10.12
C PRO A 123 -6.40 -11.02 -9.82
N ASN A 124 -5.97 -9.91 -10.43
CA ASN A 124 -6.64 -8.60 -10.43
C ASN A 124 -6.76 -7.89 -9.06
N LEU A 125 -6.41 -8.55 -7.95
CA LEU A 125 -6.52 -7.95 -6.61
C LEU A 125 -5.33 -7.06 -6.26
N LEU A 126 -4.11 -7.42 -6.66
CA LEU A 126 -2.93 -6.58 -6.47
C LEU A 126 -2.59 -5.88 -7.77
N ARG A 127 -2.58 -4.54 -7.75
CA ARG A 127 -2.36 -3.71 -8.93
C ARG A 127 -1.16 -2.78 -8.75
N PRO A 128 -0.41 -2.47 -9.82
CA PRO A 128 0.64 -1.46 -9.77
C PRO A 128 0.06 -0.06 -9.58
N VAL A 129 0.83 0.79 -8.90
CA VAL A 129 0.69 2.25 -8.99
C VAL A 129 1.51 2.72 -10.19
N LEU A 130 0.82 3.04 -11.27
CA LEU A 130 1.40 3.50 -12.52
C LEU A 130 1.32 5.02 -12.59
N ARG A 131 2.45 5.66 -12.85
CA ARG A 131 2.52 7.07 -13.18
C ARG A 131 2.87 7.23 -14.64
N GLU A 132 2.33 8.28 -15.22
CA GLU A 132 2.46 8.59 -16.63
C GLU A 132 3.88 9.00 -17.01
N THR A 133 4.27 8.64 -18.23
CA THR A 133 5.49 9.10 -18.87
C THR A 133 5.14 9.67 -20.24
N GLN A 134 5.59 10.89 -20.52
CA GLN A 134 5.47 11.51 -21.84
C GLN A 134 6.85 11.69 -22.45
N ARG A 135 6.97 11.49 -23.76
CA ARG A 135 8.23 11.63 -24.48
C ARG A 135 8.09 12.64 -25.60
N ILE A 136 8.97 13.62 -25.62
CA ILE A 136 9.05 14.62 -26.69
C ILE A 136 10.13 14.15 -27.65
N VAL A 137 9.77 13.98 -28.91
CA VAL A 137 10.68 13.53 -29.97
C VAL A 137 10.80 14.64 -31.00
N PHE A 138 12.01 15.15 -31.19
CA PHE A 138 12.34 15.99 -32.33
C PHE A 138 13.21 15.20 -33.29
N GLY A 139 12.79 15.13 -34.56
CA GLY A 139 13.58 14.51 -35.61
C GLY A 139 14.98 15.13 -35.69
N ASN A 140 15.97 14.33 -36.08
CA ASN A 140 17.38 14.73 -36.17
C ASN A 140 17.66 16.00 -37.01
N GLN A 141 16.71 16.45 -37.85
CA GLN A 141 16.78 17.72 -38.57
C GLN A 141 16.86 18.94 -37.64
N ILE A 142 16.51 18.79 -36.35
CA ILE A 142 16.67 19.85 -35.36
C ILE A 142 18.11 20.34 -35.23
N TYR A 143 19.10 19.48 -35.54
CA TYR A 143 20.51 19.85 -35.52
C TYR A 143 20.93 20.74 -36.70
N ASP A 144 20.12 20.80 -37.77
CA ASP A 144 20.35 21.68 -38.93
C ASP A 144 19.64 23.05 -38.78
N ALA A 145 18.75 23.18 -37.79
CA ALA A 145 18.02 24.42 -37.54
C ALA A 145 18.94 25.52 -36.99
N THR A 146 18.80 26.75 -37.47
CA THR A 146 19.63 27.89 -37.02
C THR A 146 18.82 29.04 -36.42
N SER A 147 17.50 29.05 -36.62
CA SER A 147 16.61 30.07 -36.08
C SER A 147 15.17 29.57 -35.96
N GLY A 148 14.35 30.28 -35.18
CA GLY A 148 12.94 29.96 -34.95
C GLY A 148 12.63 29.79 -33.47
N SER A 149 11.47 29.19 -33.19
CA SER A 149 11.00 28.94 -31.83
C SER A 149 10.33 27.56 -31.67
N ILE A 150 10.31 27.08 -30.44
CA ILE A 150 9.57 25.90 -30.02
C ILE A 150 8.44 26.37 -29.11
N THR A 151 7.23 25.92 -29.39
CA THR A 151 6.05 26.21 -28.58
C THR A 151 5.61 24.94 -27.88
N PHE A 152 5.61 25.01 -26.55
CA PHE A 152 5.02 24.03 -25.66
C PHE A 152 3.62 24.49 -25.26
N ALA A 153 2.64 23.60 -25.38
CA ALA A 153 1.28 23.78 -24.91
C ALA A 153 0.88 22.53 -24.12
N MET A 154 -0.23 22.61 -23.39
CA MET A 154 -0.75 21.50 -22.61
C MET A 154 -2.23 21.29 -22.92
N GLN A 155 -2.63 20.04 -23.09
CA GLN A 155 -4.02 19.68 -23.39
C GLN A 155 -4.97 20.31 -22.37
N GLY A 156 -6.04 20.95 -22.88
CA GLY A 156 -7.04 21.59 -22.03
C GLY A 156 -6.62 22.94 -21.43
N MET A 157 -5.38 23.39 -21.66
CA MET A 157 -4.88 24.68 -21.17
C MET A 157 -4.86 25.73 -22.29
N PRO A 158 -5.31 26.97 -22.04
CA PRO A 158 -5.33 28.03 -23.06
C PRO A 158 -3.97 28.73 -23.26
N GLN A 159 -3.02 28.48 -22.36
CA GLN A 159 -1.70 29.12 -22.35
C GLN A 159 -0.68 28.26 -23.09
N ALA A 160 0.38 28.89 -23.59
CA ALA A 160 1.51 28.23 -24.23
C ALA A 160 2.81 28.90 -23.78
N TYR A 161 3.85 28.09 -23.60
CA TYR A 161 5.21 28.54 -23.32
C TYR A 161 6.02 28.50 -24.62
N ILE A 162 6.58 29.63 -25.02
CA ILE A 162 7.33 29.76 -26.27
C ILE A 162 8.78 30.10 -25.93
N VAL A 163 9.71 29.33 -26.49
CA VAL A 163 11.15 29.51 -26.32
C VAL A 163 11.83 29.66 -27.68
N ASP A 164 12.81 30.55 -27.78
CA ASP A 164 13.63 30.69 -28.98
C ASP A 164 14.60 29.50 -29.11
N LEU A 165 14.89 29.07 -30.36
CA LEU A 165 15.77 27.93 -30.60
C LEU A 165 17.15 28.08 -29.94
N ALA A 166 17.67 29.32 -29.85
CA ALA A 166 18.96 29.59 -29.23
C ALA A 166 18.99 29.23 -27.74
N ASP A 167 17.94 29.57 -27.00
CA ASP A 167 17.82 29.28 -25.56
C ASP A 167 17.57 27.78 -25.35
N PHE A 168 16.72 27.18 -26.20
CA PHE A 168 16.46 25.74 -26.16
C PHE A 168 17.71 24.92 -26.46
N ALA A 169 18.54 25.32 -27.43
CA ALA A 169 19.77 24.61 -27.78
C ALA A 169 20.85 24.71 -26.69
N GLU A 170 20.82 25.75 -25.86
CA GLU A 170 21.75 25.90 -24.72
C GLU A 170 21.42 24.93 -23.59
N ASP A 171 20.13 24.82 -23.21
CA ASP A 171 19.69 23.92 -22.15
C ASP A 171 18.24 23.43 -22.38
N PRO A 172 18.06 22.38 -23.21
CA PRO A 172 16.73 21.88 -23.56
C PRO A 172 15.94 21.40 -22.33
N ILE A 173 16.64 20.79 -21.37
CA ILE A 173 16.01 20.24 -20.16
C ILE A 173 15.47 21.39 -19.33
N ARG A 174 16.26 22.43 -19.07
CA ARG A 174 15.80 23.61 -18.32
C ARG A 174 14.58 24.25 -18.97
N GLU A 175 14.52 24.32 -20.29
CA GLU A 175 13.38 24.91 -21.00
C GLU A 175 12.12 24.04 -20.93
N ILE A 176 12.23 22.72 -20.99
CA ILE A 176 11.10 21.81 -20.75
C ILE A 176 10.60 21.94 -19.30
N GLN A 177 11.51 22.03 -18.33
CA GLN A 177 11.16 22.26 -16.93
C GLN A 177 10.46 23.60 -16.73
N ALA A 178 10.96 24.67 -17.37
CA ALA A 178 10.32 25.99 -17.34
C ALA A 178 8.91 25.97 -17.96
N ALA A 179 8.70 25.16 -19.00
CA ALA A 179 7.37 24.95 -19.57
C ALA A 179 6.43 24.22 -18.59
N LEU A 180 6.90 23.16 -17.92
CA LEU A 180 6.12 22.46 -16.90
C LEU A 180 5.76 23.38 -15.72
N ASP A 181 6.72 24.18 -15.24
CA ASP A 181 6.49 25.19 -14.21
C ASP A 181 5.48 26.24 -14.66
N HIS A 182 5.53 26.66 -15.93
CA HIS A 182 4.56 27.57 -16.53
C HIS A 182 3.13 26.99 -16.51
N PHE A 183 2.99 25.68 -16.67
CA PHE A 183 1.69 24.98 -16.57
C PHE A 183 1.28 24.62 -15.13
N GLY A 184 2.09 24.99 -14.13
CA GLY A 184 1.75 24.86 -12.71
C GLY A 184 2.27 23.61 -12.02
N TYR A 185 3.11 22.81 -12.67
CA TYR A 185 3.81 21.71 -12.02
C TYR A 185 4.96 22.25 -11.16
N LEU A 186 5.26 21.56 -10.06
CA LEU A 186 6.45 21.85 -9.26
C LEU A 186 7.57 20.90 -9.67
N GLY A 187 8.84 21.35 -9.61
CA GLY A 187 9.99 20.51 -9.95
C GLY A 187 10.16 19.23 -9.11
N SER A 188 9.45 19.09 -7.98
CA SER A 188 9.40 17.84 -7.21
C SER A 188 8.45 16.79 -7.80
N GLN A 189 7.58 17.18 -8.74
CA GLN A 189 6.49 16.35 -9.26
C GLN A 189 6.85 15.62 -10.55
N TYR A 190 7.96 15.99 -11.18
CA TYR A 190 8.40 15.40 -12.44
C TYR A 190 9.93 15.24 -12.49
N GLN A 191 10.39 14.40 -13.41
CA GLN A 191 11.79 14.27 -13.80
C GLN A 191 11.87 14.39 -15.31
N VAL A 192 12.79 15.21 -15.81
CA VAL A 192 13.07 15.35 -17.25
C VAL A 192 14.46 14.81 -17.51
N THR A 193 14.56 13.88 -18.45
CA THR A 193 15.84 13.27 -18.85
C THR A 193 15.98 13.23 -20.36
N SER A 194 17.19 13.43 -20.87
CA SER A 194 17.47 13.15 -22.28
C SER A 194 17.73 11.66 -22.47
N VAL A 195 17.20 11.11 -23.55
CA VAL A 195 17.39 9.70 -23.90
C VAL A 195 18.32 9.65 -25.12
N PRO A 196 19.42 8.87 -25.08
CA PRO A 196 20.30 8.73 -26.23
C PRO A 196 19.57 8.10 -27.43
N SER A 197 19.50 8.84 -28.54
CA SER A 197 18.93 8.40 -29.82
C SER A 197 19.55 9.19 -30.98
N ASP A 198 19.28 8.78 -32.23
CA ASP A 198 19.63 9.58 -33.42
C ASP A 198 18.78 10.86 -33.51
N ASP A 199 17.54 10.80 -33.02
CA ASP A 199 16.66 11.94 -32.80
C ASP A 199 16.95 12.60 -31.45
N LEU A 200 16.46 13.83 -31.25
CA LEU A 200 16.55 14.50 -29.95
C LEU A 200 15.31 14.15 -29.11
N LEU A 201 15.49 13.23 -28.16
CA LEU A 201 14.41 12.69 -27.32
C LEU A 201 14.55 13.13 -25.86
N PHE A 202 13.43 13.57 -25.28
CA PHE A 202 13.29 13.86 -23.85
C PHE A 202 12.18 13.03 -23.25
N GLU A 203 12.45 12.42 -22.10
CA GLU A 203 11.45 11.70 -21.30
C GLU A 203 11.07 12.53 -20.07
N ILE A 204 9.78 12.77 -19.92
CA ILE A 204 9.15 13.43 -18.77
C ILE A 204 8.43 12.36 -17.97
N ARG A 205 8.95 12.04 -16.79
CA ARG A 205 8.32 11.14 -15.83
C ARG A 205 7.63 11.93 -14.74
N PHE A 206 6.33 11.72 -14.56
CA PHE A 206 5.60 12.28 -13.44
C PHE A 206 5.81 11.41 -12.20
N VAL A 207 6.41 11.97 -11.15
CA VAL A 207 6.90 11.22 -9.97
C VAL A 207 6.17 11.57 -8.67
N ASP A 208 5.26 12.55 -8.68
CA ASP A 208 4.47 12.88 -7.51
C ASP A 208 3.59 11.68 -7.10
N PRO A 209 3.55 11.31 -5.80
CA PRO A 209 2.63 10.28 -5.31
C PRO A 209 1.17 10.52 -5.69
N ALA A 210 0.73 11.78 -5.73
CA ALA A 210 -0.64 12.17 -6.07
C ALA A 210 -1.02 11.89 -7.54
N PHE A 211 -0.04 11.61 -8.40
CA PHE A 211 -0.26 11.27 -9.82
C PHE A 211 -0.36 9.76 -10.08
N GLY A 212 -0.31 8.93 -9.03
CA GLY A 212 -0.51 7.50 -9.16
C GLY A 212 -1.88 7.16 -9.76
N ASN A 213 -1.89 6.40 -10.85
CA ASN A 213 -3.10 6.00 -11.57
C ASN A 213 -4.00 7.18 -11.96
N LEU A 214 -3.42 8.30 -12.38
CA LEU A 214 -4.14 9.41 -13.00
C LEU A 214 -3.70 9.57 -14.45
N ASP A 215 -4.67 9.94 -15.29
CA ASP A 215 -4.45 10.39 -16.67
C ASP A 215 -4.15 11.89 -16.62
N LEU A 216 -2.91 12.27 -16.94
CA LEU A 216 -2.46 13.66 -16.89
C LEU A 216 -2.66 14.33 -18.27
N PRO A 217 -2.80 15.67 -18.32
CA PRO A 217 -2.91 16.33 -19.61
C PRO A 217 -1.65 16.16 -20.45
N ASN A 218 -1.83 15.84 -21.73
CA ASN A 218 -0.71 15.68 -22.66
C ASN A 218 -0.01 17.00 -23.01
N PHE A 219 1.31 16.94 -23.14
CA PHE A 219 2.10 17.99 -23.77
C PHE A 219 1.78 18.04 -25.27
N ILE A 220 1.79 19.24 -25.81
CA ILE A 220 1.65 19.50 -27.23
C ILE A 220 2.85 20.35 -27.63
N VAL A 221 3.71 19.82 -28.51
CA VAL A 221 4.92 20.52 -28.93
C VAL A 221 4.84 20.83 -30.41
N THR A 222 5.11 22.09 -30.76
CA THR A 222 5.19 22.53 -32.16
C THR A 222 6.47 23.30 -32.40
N SER A 223 7.19 22.94 -33.46
CA SER A 223 8.43 23.60 -33.88
C SER A 223 8.16 24.55 -35.05
N ASN A 224 8.49 25.83 -34.89
CA ASN A 224 8.46 26.82 -35.97
C ASN A 224 9.89 27.28 -36.27
N LEU A 225 10.61 26.45 -37.03
CA LEU A 225 12.03 26.59 -37.30
C LEU A 225 12.28 26.92 -38.78
N ASP A 226 13.49 27.36 -39.09
CA ASP A 226 13.95 27.65 -40.45
C ASP A 226 14.11 26.39 -41.33
N VAL A 227 14.11 25.21 -40.72
CA VAL A 227 14.00 23.90 -41.36
C VAL A 227 12.81 23.13 -40.81
N SER A 228 12.23 22.24 -41.62
CA SER A 228 11.11 21.40 -41.15
C SER A 228 11.64 20.29 -40.24
N VAL A 229 11.22 20.30 -38.97
CA VAL A 229 11.56 19.28 -37.98
C VAL A 229 10.30 18.50 -37.62
N PRO A 230 10.20 17.20 -37.95
CA PRO A 230 9.16 16.34 -37.40
C PRO A 230 9.21 16.38 -35.88
N THR A 231 8.09 16.70 -35.24
CA THR A 231 7.99 16.76 -33.78
C THR A 231 6.78 15.94 -33.36
N ASP A 232 6.97 15.08 -32.37
CA ASP A 232 5.92 14.23 -31.83
C ASP A 232 5.98 14.18 -30.30
N VAL A 233 4.83 13.88 -29.68
CA VAL A 233 4.74 13.61 -28.25
C VAL A 233 4.11 12.24 -28.07
N GLU A 234 4.90 11.30 -27.58
CA GLU A 234 4.44 9.95 -27.27
C GLU A 234 4.01 9.88 -25.81
N GLU A 235 2.82 9.34 -25.56
CA GLU A 235 2.28 9.15 -24.22
C GLU A 235 2.37 7.67 -23.82
N VAL A 236 2.79 7.43 -22.59
CA VAL A 236 2.64 6.16 -21.89
C VAL A 236 1.81 6.42 -20.63
N SER A 237 0.50 6.41 -20.80
CA SER A 237 -0.53 6.65 -19.79
C SER A 237 -0.55 5.56 -18.71
N ALA A 238 -1.11 5.87 -17.54
CA ALA A 238 -1.32 4.88 -16.48
C ALA A 238 -2.41 3.84 -16.83
N PHE A 239 -3.38 4.22 -17.67
CA PHE A 239 -4.49 3.38 -18.10
C PHE A 239 -4.60 3.30 -19.62
N MET A 240 -5.17 2.21 -20.12
CA MET A 240 -5.58 2.09 -21.51
C MET A 240 -6.70 3.11 -21.82
N THR A 241 -7.08 3.23 -23.09
CA THR A 241 -8.10 4.18 -23.57
C THR A 241 -9.48 4.02 -22.91
N ASP A 242 -9.74 2.91 -22.21
CA ASP A 242 -10.97 2.71 -21.43
C ASP A 242 -10.98 3.44 -20.08
N GLY A 243 -9.85 4.01 -19.66
CA GLY A 243 -9.67 4.75 -18.41
C GLY A 243 -9.75 3.88 -17.15
N VAL A 244 -9.72 2.55 -17.27
CA VAL A 244 -9.90 1.61 -16.14
C VAL A 244 -8.87 0.48 -16.15
N THR A 245 -8.50 -0.02 -17.34
CA THR A 245 -7.52 -1.11 -17.46
C THR A 245 -6.12 -0.53 -17.32
N PRO A 246 -5.30 -0.99 -16.34
CA PRO A 246 -3.93 -0.52 -16.19
C PRO A 246 -3.13 -0.74 -17.49
N ASN A 247 -2.35 0.26 -17.89
CA ASN A 247 -1.46 0.13 -19.02
C ASN A 247 -0.22 -0.66 -18.60
N GLY A 248 -0.20 -1.96 -18.94
CA GLY A 248 0.92 -2.84 -18.59
C GLY A 248 2.27 -2.31 -19.06
N ASP A 249 2.34 -1.64 -20.20
CA ASP A 249 3.60 -1.12 -20.77
C ASP A 249 4.18 0.07 -19.97
N ALA A 250 3.38 0.71 -19.13
CA ALA A 250 3.83 1.77 -18.22
C ALA A 250 4.70 1.22 -17.07
N LEU A 251 4.64 -0.08 -16.81
CA LEU A 251 5.31 -0.72 -15.67
C LEU A 251 6.82 -0.51 -15.67
N ARG A 252 7.47 -0.65 -16.83
CA ARG A 252 8.93 -0.47 -16.98
C ARG A 252 9.42 0.93 -16.56
N PHE A 253 8.54 1.93 -16.64
CA PHE A 253 8.81 3.30 -16.19
C PHE A 253 8.47 3.53 -14.72
N ASN A 254 7.89 2.57 -14.02
CA ASN A 254 7.47 2.71 -12.63
C ASN A 254 8.30 1.87 -11.66
N LEU A 255 9.38 1.25 -12.15
CA LEU A 255 10.36 0.56 -11.31
C LEU A 255 11.26 1.57 -10.59
N ASP A 256 11.41 1.39 -9.28
CA ASP A 256 12.42 2.05 -8.47
C ASP A 256 13.62 1.12 -8.32
N THR A 257 14.70 1.44 -9.03
CA THR A 257 15.90 0.60 -9.12
C THR A 257 17.03 1.10 -8.20
N ARG A 258 16.69 1.98 -7.23
CA ARG A 258 17.60 2.35 -6.14
C ARG A 258 17.76 1.16 -5.22
N SER A 259 19.01 0.90 -4.83
CA SER A 259 19.39 -0.29 -4.07
C SER A 259 20.10 0.15 -2.80
N ARG A 260 19.54 -0.16 -1.62
CA ARG A 260 20.19 0.20 -0.34
C ARG A 260 21.51 -0.54 -0.15
N THR A 261 21.64 -1.66 -0.84
CA THR A 261 22.83 -2.49 -0.89
C THR A 261 23.87 -2.01 -1.91
N PHE A 262 23.64 -0.87 -2.58
CA PHE A 262 24.56 -0.28 -3.56
C PHE A 262 24.77 1.23 -3.35
N ASN A 263 26.01 1.62 -3.04
CA ASN A 263 26.51 3.01 -3.05
C ASN A 263 25.53 4.07 -2.51
N ASP A 264 25.22 4.02 -1.21
CA ASP A 264 24.33 4.99 -0.55
C ASP A 264 22.97 5.15 -1.26
N ASN A 265 22.33 4.03 -1.60
CA ASN A 265 21.02 3.98 -2.25
C ASN A 265 20.98 4.51 -3.69
N GLN A 266 22.07 4.30 -4.44
CA GLN A 266 22.15 4.64 -5.86
C GLN A 266 21.39 3.63 -6.73
N ARG A 267 21.03 4.05 -7.94
CA ARG A 267 20.41 3.16 -8.94
C ARG A 267 21.47 2.20 -9.51
N PHE A 268 21.11 0.92 -9.63
CA PHE A 268 21.97 -0.09 -10.27
C PHE A 268 21.32 -0.70 -11.52
N TYR A 269 20.14 -1.29 -11.37
CA TYR A 269 19.39 -1.97 -12.44
C TYR A 269 18.61 -1.00 -13.36
N SER A 270 19.24 0.08 -13.82
CA SER A 270 18.57 1.14 -14.58
C SER A 270 18.68 1.02 -16.10
N LEU A 271 19.28 -0.07 -16.62
CA LEU A 271 19.44 -0.31 -18.05
C LEU A 271 18.48 -1.40 -18.53
N LEU A 272 17.95 -1.24 -19.74
CA LEU A 272 17.05 -2.23 -20.38
C LEU A 272 15.89 -2.66 -19.47
N ASN A 273 15.29 -1.71 -18.76
CA ASN A 273 14.15 -2.00 -17.90
C ASN A 273 12.98 -2.53 -18.73
N ARG A 274 12.40 -3.64 -18.26
CA ARG A 274 11.24 -4.31 -18.87
C ARG A 274 10.19 -4.59 -17.80
N GLY A 275 9.04 -5.05 -18.26
CA GLY A 275 7.93 -5.44 -17.42
C GLY A 275 6.62 -5.06 -18.07
N THR A 276 5.66 -5.98 -17.98
CA THR A 276 4.26 -5.71 -18.28
C THR A 276 3.39 -6.16 -17.10
N TYR A 277 2.19 -5.59 -17.02
CA TYR A 277 1.16 -6.03 -16.07
C TYR A 277 -0.09 -6.45 -16.82
N ASP A 278 -0.63 -7.61 -16.45
CA ASP A 278 -1.89 -8.14 -16.94
C ASP A 278 -2.82 -8.49 -15.76
N LEU A 279 -4.12 -8.22 -15.92
CA LEU A 279 -5.10 -8.45 -14.85
C LEU A 279 -5.24 -9.92 -14.46
N THR A 280 -4.90 -10.85 -15.36
CA THR A 280 -4.98 -12.29 -15.15
C THR A 280 -3.65 -12.88 -14.72
N ALA A 281 -2.57 -12.54 -15.42
CA ALA A 281 -1.24 -13.11 -15.22
C ALA A 281 -0.38 -12.37 -14.18
N GLY A 282 -0.77 -11.17 -13.75
CA GLY A 282 -0.01 -10.38 -12.78
C GLY A 282 1.14 -9.64 -13.44
N PHE A 283 2.34 -9.74 -12.85
CA PHE A 283 3.52 -9.00 -13.30
C PHE A 283 4.43 -9.94 -14.09
N ILE A 284 4.80 -9.55 -15.32
CA ILE A 284 5.51 -10.42 -16.26
C ILE A 284 6.78 -9.71 -16.74
N ASP A 285 7.91 -10.43 -16.75
CA ASP A 285 9.22 -10.00 -17.25
C ASP A 285 9.69 -8.67 -16.63
N VAL A 286 9.45 -8.52 -15.33
CA VAL A 286 9.75 -7.28 -14.60
C VAL A 286 11.19 -7.27 -14.15
N GLY A 287 11.91 -6.22 -14.52
CA GLY A 287 13.25 -6.02 -14.00
C GLY A 287 14.13 -5.24 -14.96
N GLY A 288 15.43 -5.49 -14.91
CA GLY A 288 16.41 -4.72 -15.65
C GLY A 288 17.82 -5.27 -15.56
N THR A 289 18.75 -4.52 -16.13
CA THR A 289 20.17 -4.85 -16.20
C THR A 289 21.00 -3.80 -15.47
N GLY A 290 22.02 -4.27 -14.76
CA GLY A 290 23.01 -3.43 -14.09
C GLY A 290 24.11 -2.94 -15.02
N LEU A 291 24.97 -2.05 -14.50
CA LEU A 291 26.22 -1.70 -15.18
C LEU A 291 27.16 -2.92 -15.24
N VAL A 292 27.92 -3.04 -16.33
CA VAL A 292 28.93 -4.09 -16.49
C VAL A 292 30.30 -3.54 -16.11
N PRO A 293 31.04 -4.16 -15.17
CA PRO A 293 32.38 -3.71 -14.80
C PRO A 293 33.36 -3.94 -15.95
N ALA A 294 34.09 -2.90 -16.35
CA ALA A 294 35.08 -2.97 -17.44
C ALA A 294 36.30 -3.88 -17.13
N ALA A 295 36.47 -4.33 -15.89
CA ALA A 295 37.66 -5.05 -15.41
C ALA A 295 37.34 -6.28 -14.53
N SER A 296 36.29 -7.04 -14.87
CA SER A 296 36.01 -8.36 -14.27
C SER A 296 35.88 -8.41 -12.73
N GLY A 297 35.40 -7.32 -12.11
CA GLY A 297 35.30 -7.19 -10.64
C GLY A 297 33.91 -7.39 -10.04
N GLY A 298 32.91 -7.74 -10.84
CA GLY A 298 31.50 -7.82 -10.41
C GLY A 298 30.96 -6.56 -9.74
N ILE A 299 29.87 -6.71 -8.98
CA ILE A 299 29.28 -5.63 -8.17
C ILE A 299 30.30 -5.02 -7.19
N PRO A 300 31.17 -5.80 -6.50
CA PRO A 300 32.23 -5.21 -5.67
C PRO A 300 33.08 -4.18 -6.43
N GLY A 301 33.44 -4.47 -7.69
CA GLY A 301 34.22 -3.56 -8.54
C GLY A 301 33.48 -2.30 -9.00
N LEU A 302 32.15 -2.25 -8.88
CA LEU A 302 31.30 -1.09 -9.17
C LEU A 302 30.90 -0.32 -7.91
N SER A 303 31.00 -0.96 -6.74
CA SER A 303 30.74 -0.33 -5.45
C SER A 303 31.89 0.60 -5.02
N GLN A 304 31.55 1.72 -4.39
CA GLN A 304 32.51 2.72 -3.90
C GLN A 304 33.35 2.20 -2.73
N ASN A 305 32.78 1.31 -1.93
CA ASN A 305 33.41 0.68 -0.76
C ASN A 305 34.02 -0.70 -1.07
N GLY A 306 33.89 -1.21 -2.29
CA GLY A 306 34.34 -2.54 -2.67
C GLY A 306 33.50 -3.68 -2.08
N GLN A 307 32.30 -3.41 -1.58
CA GLN A 307 31.45 -4.40 -0.93
C GLN A 307 30.26 -4.80 -1.81
N PHE A 308 29.88 -6.06 -1.70
CA PHE A 308 28.61 -6.59 -2.17
C PHE A 308 27.79 -6.96 -0.93
N ILE A 309 26.70 -6.24 -0.69
CA ILE A 309 25.83 -6.43 0.46
C ILE A 309 24.66 -7.29 -0.02
N GLU A 310 24.45 -8.42 0.65
CA GLU A 310 23.44 -9.41 0.29
C GLU A 310 22.35 -9.53 1.37
N PRO A 311 21.10 -9.83 1.00
CA PRO A 311 20.61 -9.94 -0.39
C PRO A 311 20.65 -8.57 -1.09
N PHE A 312 21.02 -8.55 -2.38
CA PHE A 312 21.20 -7.34 -3.17
C PHE A 312 19.87 -6.87 -3.76
N ASP A 313 19.47 -5.65 -3.42
CA ASP A 313 18.21 -5.06 -3.89
C ASP A 313 18.27 -4.84 -5.41
N VAL A 314 17.29 -5.37 -6.13
CA VAL A 314 17.20 -5.25 -7.60
C VAL A 314 16.32 -4.07 -7.99
N PHE A 315 15.05 -4.17 -7.64
CA PHE A 315 14.06 -3.13 -7.83
C PHE A 315 12.95 -3.29 -6.81
N ARG A 316 12.19 -2.22 -6.64
CA ARG A 316 10.88 -2.28 -6.00
C ARG A 316 9.83 -1.62 -6.88
N ILE A 317 8.60 -2.09 -6.71
CA ILE A 317 7.43 -1.61 -7.41
C ILE A 317 6.34 -1.24 -6.41
N GLU A 318 5.77 -0.06 -6.60
CA GLU A 318 4.63 0.38 -5.81
C GLU A 318 3.35 -0.32 -6.31
N VAL A 319 2.63 -0.90 -5.37
CA VAL A 319 1.40 -1.67 -5.60
C VAL A 319 0.35 -1.31 -4.56
N PHE A 320 -0.89 -1.65 -4.83
CA PHE A 320 -1.99 -1.53 -3.88
C PHE A 320 -3.01 -2.66 -4.08
N LEU A 321 -3.78 -2.97 -3.04
CA LEU A 321 -4.92 -3.86 -3.17
C LEU A 321 -6.12 -3.11 -3.73
N ALA A 322 -6.67 -3.60 -4.84
CA ALA A 322 -7.84 -3.03 -5.49
C ALA A 322 -9.16 -3.36 -4.76
N ASP A 323 -9.19 -4.47 -4.05
CA ASP A 323 -10.32 -4.92 -3.23
C ASP A 323 -9.79 -5.76 -2.07
N TYR A 324 -10.66 -6.04 -1.11
CA TYR A 324 -10.32 -6.77 0.08
C TYR A 324 -10.13 -8.27 -0.14
N LEU A 325 -9.23 -8.86 0.64
CA LEU A 325 -8.77 -10.23 0.45
C LEU A 325 -9.63 -11.24 1.23
N ARG A 326 -10.57 -11.92 0.56
CA ARG A 326 -11.45 -12.96 1.16
C ARG A 326 -10.69 -14.21 1.66
N SER A 327 -9.47 -14.38 1.19
CA SER A 327 -8.48 -15.36 1.64
C SER A 327 -7.09 -14.74 1.49
N PRO A 328 -6.07 -15.22 2.20
CA PRO A 328 -4.71 -14.72 2.03
C PRO A 328 -4.28 -14.72 0.55
N LEU A 329 -3.71 -13.61 0.10
CA LEU A 329 -3.13 -13.47 -1.24
C LEU A 329 -1.64 -13.75 -1.13
N VAL A 330 -1.21 -14.90 -1.65
CA VAL A 330 0.21 -15.19 -1.86
C VAL A 330 0.67 -14.49 -3.14
N VAL A 331 1.79 -13.77 -3.01
CA VAL A 331 2.60 -13.22 -4.10
C VAL A 331 3.94 -13.93 -4.07
N ASP A 332 4.36 -14.51 -5.19
CA ASP A 332 5.62 -15.24 -5.32
C ASP A 332 6.48 -14.66 -6.44
N VAL A 333 7.80 -14.63 -6.25
CA VAL A 333 8.75 -14.23 -7.27
C VAL A 333 9.31 -15.47 -7.98
N ASN A 334 9.25 -15.50 -9.31
CA ASN A 334 9.82 -16.56 -10.14
C ASN A 334 10.76 -15.97 -11.19
N PRO A 335 11.79 -16.72 -11.66
CA PRO A 335 12.50 -16.35 -12.88
C PRO A 335 11.52 -16.20 -14.05
N SER A 336 11.69 -15.16 -14.86
CA SER A 336 10.79 -14.95 -16.00
C SER A 336 10.95 -16.04 -17.07
N GLU A 337 9.87 -16.32 -17.82
CA GLU A 337 9.93 -17.14 -19.04
C GLU A 337 10.42 -16.35 -20.28
N GLY A 338 10.76 -15.06 -20.10
CA GLY A 338 11.23 -14.16 -21.15
C GLY A 338 12.60 -14.51 -21.74
N VAL A 339 13.03 -13.67 -22.70
CA VAL A 339 14.40 -13.77 -23.24
C VAL A 339 15.37 -13.26 -22.19
N ASP A 340 16.27 -14.14 -21.75
CA ASP A 340 17.38 -13.84 -20.83
C ASP A 340 16.95 -13.47 -19.40
N PRO A 341 16.23 -14.36 -18.67
CA PRO A 341 15.71 -14.03 -17.33
C PRO A 341 16.82 -13.75 -16.31
N LEU A 342 17.99 -14.35 -16.55
CA LEU A 342 19.19 -14.21 -15.75
C LEU A 342 20.44 -14.36 -16.64
N LEU A 343 21.02 -13.27 -17.12
CA LEU A 343 22.32 -13.26 -17.81
C LEU A 343 23.41 -12.87 -16.84
N LEU A 344 24.50 -13.62 -16.85
CA LEU A 344 25.70 -13.23 -16.15
C LEU A 344 26.57 -12.34 -17.03
N PHE A 345 26.68 -11.05 -16.70
CA PHE A 345 27.53 -10.14 -17.47
C PHE A 345 29.02 -10.51 -17.32
N GLY A 346 29.62 -11.02 -18.40
CA GLY A 346 30.98 -11.53 -18.45
C GLY A 346 31.10 -12.95 -18.99
N GLU A 347 29.96 -13.66 -19.09
CA GLU A 347 29.85 -14.99 -19.69
C GLU A 347 28.82 -14.99 -20.83
N ASP A 348 29.00 -15.88 -21.81
CA ASP A 348 28.12 -16.00 -22.98
C ASP A 348 26.93 -16.97 -22.72
N GLU A 349 26.74 -17.44 -21.49
CA GLU A 349 25.72 -18.43 -21.13
C GLU A 349 24.60 -17.83 -20.25
N VAL A 350 23.35 -18.13 -20.64
CA VAL A 350 22.15 -17.81 -19.87
C VAL A 350 22.09 -18.71 -18.64
N VAL A 351 21.84 -18.13 -17.47
CA VAL A 351 21.60 -18.94 -16.26
C VAL A 351 20.23 -19.60 -16.39
N PRO A 352 20.15 -20.93 -16.34
CA PRO A 352 18.89 -21.62 -16.51
C PRO A 352 18.00 -21.40 -15.27
N PRO A 353 16.66 -21.33 -15.43
CA PRO A 353 15.75 -21.06 -14.31
C PRO A 353 15.88 -22.05 -13.13
N ASP A 354 16.30 -23.29 -13.38
CA ASP A 354 16.51 -24.31 -12.35
C ASP A 354 17.79 -24.11 -11.52
N ALA A 355 18.66 -23.18 -11.90
CA ALA A 355 19.78 -22.70 -11.09
C ALA A 355 19.37 -21.59 -10.10
N VAL A 356 18.12 -21.11 -10.14
CA VAL A 356 17.59 -20.14 -9.18
C VAL A 356 16.87 -20.87 -8.05
N VAL A 357 17.26 -20.57 -6.81
CA VAL A 357 16.65 -21.10 -5.60
C VAL A 357 15.47 -20.21 -5.20
N LEU A 358 14.32 -20.83 -4.99
CA LEU A 358 13.11 -20.19 -4.47
C LEU A 358 12.78 -20.79 -3.10
N GLY A 359 13.01 -20.00 -2.04
CA GLY A 359 12.70 -20.37 -0.66
C GLY A 359 11.35 -19.85 -0.19
N THR A 360 11.06 -19.96 1.11
CA THR A 360 9.89 -19.31 1.73
C THR A 360 9.94 -17.79 1.58
N ASP A 361 11.15 -17.24 1.52
CA ASP A 361 11.43 -15.81 1.48
C ASP A 361 11.31 -15.24 0.05
N ALA A 362 11.07 -16.11 -0.95
CA ALA A 362 10.67 -15.73 -2.31
C ALA A 362 9.16 -15.49 -2.45
N SER A 363 8.45 -15.35 -1.32
CA SER A 363 7.01 -15.09 -1.32
C SER A 363 6.59 -14.18 -0.17
N VAL A 364 5.52 -13.43 -0.39
CA VAL A 364 4.83 -12.66 0.64
C VAL A 364 3.36 -13.08 0.65
N THR A 365 2.82 -13.33 1.85
CA THR A 365 1.39 -13.58 2.03
C THR A 365 0.73 -12.33 2.56
N LEU A 366 -0.17 -11.75 1.78
CA LEU A 366 -0.94 -10.55 2.11
C LEU A 366 -2.30 -10.92 2.69
N VAL A 367 -2.74 -10.15 3.67
CA VAL A 367 -4.10 -10.21 4.24
C VAL A 367 -4.63 -8.79 4.42
N THR A 368 -5.95 -8.65 4.44
CA THR A 368 -6.60 -7.41 4.85
C THR A 368 -7.13 -7.53 6.27
N PRO A 369 -7.14 -6.44 7.06
CA PRO A 369 -7.60 -6.48 8.45
C PRO A 369 -9.07 -6.92 8.55
N ASN A 370 -9.36 -7.78 9.53
CA ASN A 370 -10.71 -8.16 9.94
C ASN A 370 -11.35 -7.05 10.80
N PRO A 371 -12.69 -6.98 10.88
CA PRO A 371 -13.34 -6.07 11.83
C PRO A 371 -12.92 -6.38 13.26
N THR A 372 -12.64 -5.34 14.05
CA THR A 372 -12.33 -5.46 15.47
C THR A 372 -13.19 -4.54 16.32
N VAL A 373 -13.36 -4.89 17.59
CA VAL A 373 -13.99 -4.02 18.58
C VAL A 373 -12.97 -2.97 19.01
N ASN A 374 -13.18 -1.73 18.57
CA ASN A 374 -12.32 -0.61 18.94
C ASN A 374 -12.62 -0.08 20.35
N GLN A 375 -13.90 -0.08 20.76
CA GLN A 375 -14.30 0.45 22.08
C GLN A 375 -15.63 -0.10 22.56
N VAL A 376 -15.77 -0.29 23.88
CA VAL A 376 -17.05 -0.50 24.57
C VAL A 376 -17.27 0.59 25.62
N VAL A 377 -18.42 1.28 25.57
CA VAL A 377 -18.74 2.43 26.43
C VAL A 377 -20.09 2.23 27.09
N VAL A 378 -20.13 2.22 28.43
CA VAL A 378 -21.37 2.14 29.21
C VAL A 378 -21.96 3.53 29.42
N ASN A 379 -23.25 3.73 29.12
CA ASN A 379 -23.97 5.00 29.29
C ASN A 379 -23.21 6.24 28.76
N GLY A 380 -22.54 6.13 27.61
CA GLY A 380 -21.77 7.25 27.05
C GLY A 380 -20.58 7.71 27.90
N GLY A 381 -20.08 6.85 28.81
CA GLY A 381 -18.91 7.14 29.65
C GLY A 381 -19.24 7.78 30.99
N ALA A 382 -20.51 7.77 31.42
CA ALA A 382 -20.90 8.25 32.73
C ALA A 382 -20.13 7.54 33.85
N ASN A 383 -19.75 8.27 34.91
CA ASN A 383 -19.07 7.68 36.07
C ASN A 383 -20.03 6.85 36.94
N SER A 384 -21.28 7.30 37.09
CA SER A 384 -22.30 6.61 37.88
C SER A 384 -22.62 5.21 37.34
N ARG A 385 -22.94 4.30 38.25
CA ARG A 385 -23.47 2.95 37.94
C ARG A 385 -24.82 2.70 38.63
N SER A 386 -25.52 3.77 39.00
CA SER A 386 -26.88 3.71 39.55
C SER A 386 -27.89 3.16 38.55
N GLN A 387 -27.74 3.54 37.27
CA GLN A 387 -28.45 2.90 36.16
C GLN A 387 -27.46 2.51 35.07
N VAL A 388 -27.79 1.48 34.30
CA VAL A 388 -27.11 1.12 33.06
C VAL A 388 -28.20 0.92 32.02
N THR A 389 -28.43 1.95 31.22
CA THR A 389 -29.51 2.01 30.22
C THR A 389 -29.00 1.74 28.81
N SER A 390 -27.70 1.88 28.57
CA SER A 390 -27.10 1.51 27.29
C SER A 390 -25.63 1.08 27.37
N ILE A 391 -25.23 0.29 26.38
CA ILE A 391 -23.83 0.00 26.06
C ILE A 391 -23.61 0.33 24.58
N ALA A 392 -22.60 1.14 24.27
CA ALA A 392 -22.17 1.41 22.91
C ALA A 392 -20.92 0.58 22.59
N VAL A 393 -20.96 -0.19 21.50
CA VAL A 393 -19.83 -0.94 20.95
C VAL A 393 -19.42 -0.30 19.64
N THR A 394 -18.19 0.17 19.55
CA THR A 394 -17.61 0.77 18.36
C THR A 394 -16.71 -0.24 17.66
N PHE A 395 -16.98 -0.51 16.39
CA PHE A 395 -16.12 -1.28 15.51
C PHE A 395 -15.33 -0.33 14.60
N ASP A 396 -14.12 -0.74 14.23
CA ASP A 396 -13.20 -0.02 13.34
C ASP A 396 -13.59 -0.09 11.85
N GLU A 397 -14.81 -0.54 11.55
CA GLU A 397 -15.25 -0.76 10.19
C GLU A 397 -16.77 -0.67 9.99
N ALA A 398 -17.21 -0.59 8.73
CA ALA A 398 -18.61 -0.65 8.33
C ALA A 398 -19.15 -2.10 8.39
N LEU A 399 -20.19 -2.36 9.16
CA LEU A 399 -20.78 -3.69 9.35
C LEU A 399 -22.11 -3.89 8.64
N GLU A 400 -22.41 -5.12 8.25
CA GLU A 400 -23.75 -5.53 7.84
C GLU A 400 -24.70 -5.47 9.05
N ILE A 401 -25.80 -4.74 8.95
CA ILE A 401 -26.69 -4.49 10.11
C ILE A 401 -27.51 -5.72 10.49
N ALA A 402 -27.94 -6.53 9.51
CA ALA A 402 -28.88 -7.63 9.77
C ALA A 402 -28.30 -8.73 10.69
N PRO A 403 -27.05 -9.21 10.52
CA PRO A 403 -26.43 -10.17 11.43
C PRO A 403 -26.25 -9.67 12.87
N LEU A 404 -26.09 -8.34 13.07
CA LEU A 404 -25.83 -7.75 14.38
C LEU A 404 -26.96 -7.96 15.39
N GLN A 405 -28.19 -8.17 14.91
CA GLN A 405 -29.37 -8.34 15.76
C GLN A 405 -29.28 -9.55 16.70
N SER A 406 -28.41 -10.51 16.40
CA SER A 406 -28.16 -11.68 17.23
C SER A 406 -26.70 -11.80 17.71
N ALA A 407 -25.86 -10.79 17.49
CA ALA A 407 -24.43 -10.86 17.77
C ALA A 407 -24.07 -10.62 19.24
N PHE A 408 -25.01 -10.13 20.05
CA PHE A 408 -24.73 -9.65 21.41
C PHE A 408 -25.54 -10.43 22.43
N THR A 409 -24.85 -10.99 23.42
CA THR A 409 -25.49 -11.59 24.60
C THR A 409 -24.97 -10.95 25.87
N LEU A 410 -25.85 -10.75 26.85
CA LEU A 410 -25.52 -10.09 28.11
C LEU A 410 -26.05 -10.93 29.27
N VAL A 411 -25.17 -11.24 30.22
CA VAL A 411 -25.52 -12.07 31.40
C VAL A 411 -25.17 -11.32 32.68
N ASN A 412 -26.08 -11.36 33.66
CA ASN A 412 -25.79 -10.97 35.03
C ASN A 412 -24.98 -12.10 35.69
N THR A 413 -23.69 -11.87 35.90
CA THR A 413 -22.77 -12.86 36.46
C THR A 413 -22.94 -13.02 37.97
N THR A 414 -23.57 -12.06 38.65
CA THR A 414 -23.91 -12.17 40.07
C THR A 414 -25.04 -13.18 40.30
N THR A 415 -26.05 -13.20 39.43
CA THR A 415 -27.23 -14.09 39.56
C THR A 415 -27.24 -15.25 38.59
N ALA A 416 -26.28 -15.31 37.66
CA ALA A 416 -26.26 -16.21 36.51
C ALA A 416 -27.55 -16.12 35.64
N THR A 417 -28.16 -14.94 35.56
CA THR A 417 -29.39 -14.69 34.81
C THR A 417 -29.08 -13.95 33.52
N PRO A 418 -29.46 -14.47 32.34
CA PRO A 418 -29.42 -13.69 31.11
C PRO A 418 -30.23 -12.40 31.24
N VAL A 419 -29.82 -11.32 30.58
CA VAL A 419 -30.58 -10.07 30.60
C VAL A 419 -31.96 -10.20 29.96
N GLY A 420 -32.09 -11.12 29.00
CA GLY A 420 -33.30 -11.31 28.21
C GLY A 420 -33.08 -10.76 26.81
N MET A 421 -33.86 -9.74 26.45
CA MET A 421 -33.78 -9.08 25.15
C MET A 421 -32.72 -7.98 25.15
N VAL A 422 -31.79 -8.06 24.20
CA VAL A 422 -30.84 -6.99 23.88
C VAL A 422 -31.29 -6.33 22.59
N ASN A 423 -31.80 -5.11 22.68
CA ASN A 423 -32.22 -4.32 21.52
C ASN A 423 -30.98 -3.71 20.87
N VAL A 424 -30.79 -3.97 19.58
CA VAL A 424 -29.60 -3.57 18.83
C VAL A 424 -29.97 -2.50 17.81
N SER A 425 -29.40 -1.30 17.98
CA SER A 425 -29.43 -0.26 16.95
C SER A 425 -28.00 0.05 16.49
N ALA A 426 -27.81 0.27 15.19
CA ALA A 426 -26.49 0.49 14.62
C ALA A 426 -26.49 1.79 13.80
N SER A 427 -25.41 2.57 13.96
CA SER A 427 -25.08 3.70 13.11
C SER A 427 -23.82 3.35 12.32
N VAL A 428 -23.92 3.31 10.99
CA VAL A 428 -22.84 2.91 10.09
C VAL A 428 -22.32 4.13 9.34
N THR A 429 -21.01 4.28 9.31
CA THR A 429 -20.27 5.23 8.45
C THR A 429 -19.30 4.43 7.56
N PRO A 430 -18.66 5.03 6.55
CA PRO A 430 -17.71 4.30 5.70
C PRO A 430 -16.53 3.67 6.47
N PHE A 431 -16.19 4.19 7.64
CA PHE A 431 -14.98 3.80 8.38
C PHE A 431 -15.26 3.18 9.76
N MET A 432 -16.50 3.20 10.24
CA MET A 432 -16.82 2.68 11.57
C MET A 432 -18.30 2.38 11.73
N THR A 433 -18.60 1.47 12.65
CA THR A 433 -19.97 1.14 13.08
C THR A 433 -20.08 1.33 14.59
N VAL A 434 -21.09 2.08 15.04
CA VAL A 434 -21.44 2.19 16.45
C VAL A 434 -22.74 1.45 16.69
N VAL A 435 -22.66 0.37 17.47
CA VAL A 435 -23.81 -0.40 17.92
C VAL A 435 -24.21 0.07 19.31
N THR A 436 -25.45 0.54 19.46
CA THR A 436 -26.04 0.87 20.76
C THR A 436 -26.98 -0.24 21.18
N LEU A 437 -26.66 -0.85 22.32
CA LEU A 437 -27.42 -1.89 23.00
C LEU A 437 -28.29 -1.25 24.08
N THR A 438 -29.58 -1.59 24.11
CA THR A 438 -30.50 -1.30 25.22
C THR A 438 -31.21 -2.58 25.65
N PHE A 439 -31.85 -2.59 26.83
CA PHE A 439 -32.17 -3.83 27.53
C PHE A 439 -33.65 -3.96 27.87
N ASP A 440 -34.15 -5.19 27.81
CA ASP A 440 -35.45 -5.56 28.36
C ASP A 440 -35.43 -7.04 28.80
N GLY A 441 -36.28 -7.42 29.75
CA GLY A 441 -36.41 -8.81 30.21
C GLY A 441 -35.85 -9.12 31.60
N ASP A 442 -35.41 -10.36 31.81
CA ASP A 442 -35.30 -11.02 33.11
C ASP A 442 -34.32 -10.39 34.10
N SER A 443 -33.22 -9.77 33.63
CA SER A 443 -32.26 -9.07 34.50
C SER A 443 -32.26 -7.56 34.23
N THR A 444 -33.46 -6.99 34.06
CA THR A 444 -33.68 -5.54 33.90
C THR A 444 -34.66 -4.99 34.91
N ILE A 445 -34.65 -3.67 35.08
CA ILE A 445 -35.65 -2.87 35.79
C ILE A 445 -36.41 -2.08 34.73
N THR A 446 -37.69 -2.40 34.57
CA THR A 446 -38.59 -1.64 33.71
C THR A 446 -38.80 -0.24 34.28
N ARG A 447 -38.67 0.77 33.43
CA ARG A 447 -38.81 2.18 33.79
C ARG A 447 -39.80 2.89 32.86
N ALA A 448 -40.45 3.95 33.33
CA ALA A 448 -41.54 4.62 32.63
C ALA A 448 -41.07 5.47 31.42
N GLY A 449 -39.83 5.95 31.46
CA GLY A 449 -39.29 6.86 30.46
C GLY A 449 -38.60 6.20 29.26
N THR A 450 -37.79 6.98 28.55
CA THR A 450 -37.00 6.52 27.39
C THR A 450 -35.56 7.02 27.49
N ALA A 451 -34.64 6.46 26.70
CA ALA A 451 -33.22 6.81 26.71
C ALA A 451 -32.61 6.74 28.13
N ALA A 452 -32.16 7.86 28.70
CA ALA A 452 -31.61 7.91 30.06
C ALA A 452 -32.62 7.52 31.15
N LEU A 453 -33.92 7.66 30.87
CA LEU A 453 -35.03 7.26 31.73
C LEU A 453 -35.64 5.90 31.31
N GLY A 454 -35.10 5.26 30.28
CA GLY A 454 -35.54 3.94 29.84
C GLY A 454 -35.08 2.83 30.76
N ASN A 455 -35.44 1.60 30.40
CA ASN A 455 -35.06 0.39 31.13
C ASN A 455 -33.56 0.38 31.49
N SER A 456 -33.27 -0.11 32.68
CA SER A 456 -31.89 -0.30 33.16
C SER A 456 -31.63 -1.78 33.44
N LEU A 457 -30.37 -2.20 33.44
CA LEU A 457 -29.97 -3.46 34.04
C LEU A 457 -30.36 -3.52 35.54
N ALA A 458 -30.69 -4.72 36.03
CA ALA A 458 -30.87 -4.99 37.46
C ALA A 458 -29.54 -4.90 38.22
N ASP A 459 -29.57 -4.86 39.56
CA ASP A 459 -28.32 -4.80 40.33
C ASP A 459 -27.47 -6.06 40.12
N GLY A 460 -26.16 -5.89 39.89
CA GLY A 460 -25.22 -7.00 39.70
C GLY A 460 -24.04 -6.66 38.78
N ASN A 461 -23.14 -7.64 38.63
CA ASN A 461 -22.06 -7.62 37.65
C ASN A 461 -22.55 -8.22 36.33
N TYR A 462 -22.05 -7.71 35.21
CA TYR A 462 -22.47 -8.18 33.89
C TYR A 462 -21.29 -8.51 33.00
N ARG A 463 -21.53 -9.43 32.07
CA ARG A 463 -20.61 -9.81 31.00
C ARG A 463 -21.34 -9.72 29.66
N LEU A 464 -20.83 -8.88 28.78
CA LEU A 464 -21.19 -8.81 27.37
C LEU A 464 -20.32 -9.79 26.59
N HIS A 465 -20.94 -10.64 25.79
CA HIS A 465 -20.27 -11.49 24.81
C HIS A 465 -20.72 -11.09 23.42
N ILE A 466 -19.74 -10.89 22.53
CA ILE A 466 -19.90 -10.49 21.14
C ILE A 466 -19.46 -11.68 20.28
N GLU A 467 -20.42 -12.30 19.60
CA GLU A 467 -20.18 -13.47 18.76
C GLU A 467 -19.56 -13.06 17.42
N SER A 468 -18.30 -13.42 17.21
CA SER A 468 -17.50 -12.98 16.06
C SER A 468 -18.09 -13.43 14.73
N SER A 469 -18.70 -14.62 14.69
CA SER A 469 -19.37 -15.20 13.52
C SER A 469 -20.57 -14.38 13.02
N LYS A 470 -21.08 -13.46 13.86
CA LYS A 470 -22.19 -12.54 13.54
C LYS A 470 -21.72 -11.11 13.28
N ILE A 471 -20.46 -10.82 13.51
CA ILE A 471 -19.84 -9.54 13.19
C ILE A 471 -19.26 -9.67 11.80
N ARG A 472 -20.02 -9.19 10.81
CA ARG A 472 -19.61 -9.20 9.41
C ARG A 472 -19.51 -7.79 8.87
N SER A 473 -18.41 -7.44 8.24
CA SER A 473 -18.30 -6.19 7.50
C SER A 473 -19.22 -6.16 6.29
N THR A 474 -19.60 -4.97 5.82
CA THR A 474 -20.30 -4.79 4.54
C THR A 474 -19.49 -5.32 3.34
N ARG A 475 -18.21 -5.61 3.58
CA ARG A 475 -17.25 -6.20 2.65
C ARG A 475 -17.22 -7.74 2.70
N GLY A 476 -17.90 -8.35 3.67
CA GLY A 476 -18.04 -9.80 3.81
C GLY A 476 -17.00 -10.49 4.70
N PHE A 477 -16.24 -9.74 5.51
CA PHE A 477 -15.27 -10.29 6.48
C PHE A 477 -15.93 -10.51 7.82
N GLU A 478 -15.60 -11.61 8.46
CA GLU A 478 -16.01 -11.88 9.84
C GLU A 478 -14.93 -11.44 10.81
N MET A 479 -15.32 -11.00 12.00
CA MET A 479 -14.40 -10.78 13.11
C MET A 479 -13.70 -12.12 13.46
N ARG A 480 -12.41 -12.07 13.79
CA ARG A 480 -11.59 -13.29 13.95
C ARG A 480 -11.99 -14.11 15.17
N ASP A 481 -12.10 -13.45 16.31
CA ASP A 481 -12.31 -14.07 17.62
C ASP A 481 -13.49 -13.41 18.34
N ASP A 482 -14.20 -14.15 19.19
CA ASP A 482 -15.24 -13.57 20.05
C ASP A 482 -14.64 -12.51 21.00
N GLU A 483 -15.41 -11.47 21.30
CA GLU A 483 -15.02 -10.44 22.28
C GLU A 483 -15.86 -10.55 23.55
N VAL A 484 -15.21 -10.40 24.71
CA VAL A 484 -15.87 -10.43 26.02
C VAL A 484 -15.52 -9.17 26.81
N PHE A 485 -16.56 -8.44 27.23
CA PHE A 485 -16.43 -7.24 28.05
C PHE A 485 -17.16 -7.40 29.39
N GLY A 486 -16.55 -6.99 30.49
CA GLY A 486 -17.09 -7.16 31.85
C GLY A 486 -16.46 -8.30 32.65
N ASP A 487 -15.42 -8.95 32.10
CA ASP A 487 -14.68 -10.02 32.78
C ASP A 487 -13.48 -9.53 33.58
N GLN A 488 -12.99 -8.34 33.26
CA GLN A 488 -11.95 -7.70 34.02
C GLN A 488 -12.56 -6.64 34.94
N ALA A 489 -11.99 -6.49 36.15
CA ALA A 489 -12.44 -5.44 37.08
C ALA A 489 -12.33 -4.03 36.48
N ALA A 490 -11.40 -3.83 35.54
CA ALA A 490 -11.19 -2.59 34.81
C ALA A 490 -12.36 -2.21 33.88
N ASP A 491 -13.16 -3.18 33.41
CA ASP A 491 -14.27 -2.95 32.48
C ASP A 491 -15.43 -2.20 33.15
N ARG A 492 -15.53 -2.31 34.49
CA ARG A 492 -16.54 -1.62 35.33
C ARG A 492 -17.98 -1.77 34.78
N LEU A 493 -18.29 -2.96 34.24
CA LEU A 493 -19.62 -3.31 33.77
C LEU A 493 -20.43 -3.94 34.92
N PHE A 494 -21.14 -3.09 35.64
CA PHE A 494 -22.04 -3.49 36.72
C PHE A 494 -23.13 -2.43 36.89
N ARG A 495 -24.17 -2.75 37.64
CA ARG A 495 -25.19 -1.78 38.06
C ARG A 495 -25.44 -1.94 39.56
N LEU A 496 -25.46 -0.84 40.29
CA LEU A 496 -25.85 -0.79 41.70
C LEU A 496 -26.64 0.50 41.92
N PHE A 497 -27.97 0.42 42.01
CA PHE A 497 -28.78 1.61 42.22
C PHE A 497 -28.38 2.36 43.49
N GLY A 498 -28.06 3.64 43.35
CA GLY A 498 -27.53 4.48 44.42
C GLY A 498 -26.02 4.75 44.28
N ASP A 499 -25.26 3.91 43.59
CA ASP A 499 -23.84 4.13 43.32
C ASP A 499 -23.68 5.26 42.28
N SER A 500 -23.46 6.46 42.76
CA SER A 500 -23.54 7.69 41.97
C SER A 500 -22.20 8.09 41.35
N ASP A 501 -21.08 7.52 41.79
CA ASP A 501 -19.74 7.74 41.23
C ASP A 501 -19.05 6.48 40.68
N GLY A 502 -19.73 5.33 40.78
CA GLY A 502 -19.36 4.05 40.18
C GLY A 502 -18.26 3.32 40.95
N ASP A 503 -18.04 3.60 42.22
CA ASP A 503 -16.96 3.00 43.01
C ASP A 503 -17.31 1.61 43.60
N ARG A 504 -18.49 1.09 43.25
CA ARG A 504 -19.05 -0.23 43.59
C ARG A 504 -19.62 -0.33 44.99
N ASP A 505 -19.84 0.78 45.69
CA ASP A 505 -20.67 0.82 46.87
C ASP A 505 -21.71 1.95 46.85
N VAL A 506 -22.57 1.97 47.86
CA VAL A 506 -23.53 3.06 48.07
C VAL A 506 -23.31 3.59 49.48
N ASP A 507 -22.62 4.71 49.60
CA ASP A 507 -22.16 5.23 50.88
C ASP A 507 -22.82 6.58 51.27
N GLY A 508 -22.28 7.22 52.31
CA GLY A 508 -22.76 8.53 52.76
C GLY A 508 -22.57 9.66 51.76
N GLN A 509 -21.59 9.56 50.84
CA GLN A 509 -21.37 10.51 49.76
C GLN A 509 -22.45 10.37 48.69
N ASP A 510 -22.80 9.13 48.32
CA ASP A 510 -23.93 8.86 47.44
C ASP A 510 -25.24 9.38 48.01
N TYR A 511 -25.48 9.14 49.29
CA TYR A 511 -26.66 9.67 49.98
C TYR A 511 -26.70 11.21 49.94
N GLY A 512 -25.56 11.86 50.14
CA GLY A 512 -25.44 13.31 50.01
C GLY A 512 -25.80 13.81 48.60
N ARG A 513 -25.32 13.14 47.56
CA ARG A 513 -25.63 13.46 46.15
C ARG A 513 -27.10 13.16 45.81
N PHE A 514 -27.68 12.09 46.34
CA PHE A 514 -29.11 11.82 46.24
C PHE A 514 -29.94 12.93 46.88
N GLY A 515 -29.55 13.39 48.07
CA GLY A 515 -30.21 14.52 48.74
C GLY A 515 -30.22 15.82 47.92
N LEU A 516 -29.25 16.03 47.03
CA LEU A 516 -29.22 17.18 46.11
C LEU A 516 -30.23 17.06 44.97
N ALA A 517 -30.57 15.83 44.57
CA ALA A 517 -31.55 15.56 43.52
C ALA A 517 -32.96 15.34 44.07
N PHE A 518 -33.12 15.08 45.36
CA PHE A 518 -34.42 14.76 45.95
C PHE A 518 -35.45 15.89 45.77
N LEU A 519 -36.67 15.52 45.36
CA LEU A 519 -37.79 16.37 44.95
C LEU A 519 -37.53 17.25 43.73
N SER A 520 -36.49 16.94 42.95
CA SER A 520 -36.25 17.57 41.64
C SER A 520 -37.05 16.85 40.55
N THR A 521 -37.37 17.57 39.48
CA THR A 521 -38.11 17.06 38.32
C THR A 521 -37.31 17.28 37.05
N PHE A 522 -37.60 16.51 36.01
CA PHE A 522 -36.94 16.59 34.72
C PHE A 522 -36.90 18.04 34.19
N GLY A 523 -35.70 18.49 33.82
CA GLY A 523 -35.44 19.85 33.34
C GLY A 523 -35.08 20.86 34.43
N SER A 524 -35.18 20.50 35.71
CA SER A 524 -34.61 21.31 36.80
C SER A 524 -33.09 21.09 36.92
N GLU A 525 -32.37 22.10 37.38
CA GLU A 525 -30.89 22.05 37.52
C GLU A 525 -30.41 20.95 38.49
N GLY A 526 -31.22 20.63 39.50
CA GLY A 526 -30.92 19.58 40.47
C GLY A 526 -31.25 18.15 40.01
N PHE A 527 -31.92 17.99 38.87
CA PHE A 527 -32.38 16.68 38.42
C PHE A 527 -31.23 15.79 37.94
N ASN A 528 -31.18 14.58 38.47
CA ASN A 528 -30.25 13.54 38.05
C ASN A 528 -31.01 12.27 37.66
N ALA A 529 -31.13 12.03 36.36
CA ALA A 529 -31.80 10.87 35.76
C ALA A 529 -31.25 9.50 36.22
N GLN A 530 -30.03 9.46 36.77
CA GLN A 530 -29.44 8.23 37.31
C GLN A 530 -30.00 7.87 38.69
N LEU A 531 -30.61 8.83 39.39
CA LEU A 531 -31.19 8.66 40.72
C LEU A 531 -32.72 8.59 40.70
N ASP A 532 -33.33 8.87 39.55
CA ASP A 532 -34.71 8.53 39.21
C ASP A 532 -34.77 7.00 38.95
N SER A 533 -35.30 6.25 39.90
CA SER A 533 -35.22 4.78 39.95
C SER A 533 -36.21 4.11 39.02
N ASP A 534 -37.40 4.69 38.87
CA ASP A 534 -38.51 4.18 38.07
C ASP A 534 -38.67 4.90 36.72
N GLY A 535 -37.87 5.95 36.49
CA GLY A 535 -37.76 6.69 35.24
C GLY A 535 -38.99 7.55 34.94
N ASP A 536 -39.77 7.94 35.94
CA ASP A 536 -41.00 8.72 35.74
C ASP A 536 -40.76 10.23 35.54
N GLY A 537 -39.50 10.65 35.64
CA GLY A 537 -39.07 12.02 35.39
C GLY A 537 -39.01 12.89 36.64
N ASP A 538 -39.08 12.32 37.84
CA ASP A 538 -38.71 13.00 39.08
C ASP A 538 -37.83 12.14 39.99
N VAL A 539 -37.35 12.71 41.09
CA VAL A 539 -36.59 11.98 42.12
C VAL A 539 -37.33 12.14 43.44
N ASP A 540 -38.17 11.19 43.80
CA ASP A 540 -39.12 11.31 44.90
C ASP A 540 -38.94 10.24 46.01
N GLY A 541 -39.97 10.10 46.85
CA GLY A 541 -39.97 9.15 47.96
C GLY A 541 -39.88 7.68 47.53
N GLN A 542 -40.31 7.33 46.32
CA GLN A 542 -40.18 5.99 45.76
C GLN A 542 -38.71 5.69 45.46
N ASP A 543 -38.00 6.63 44.86
CA ASP A 543 -36.57 6.51 44.57
C ASP A 543 -35.74 6.45 45.83
N TYR A 544 -36.11 7.25 46.83
CA TYR A 544 -35.49 7.19 48.14
C TYR A 544 -35.69 5.81 48.80
N GLY A 545 -36.89 5.25 48.69
CA GLY A 545 -37.20 3.90 49.13
C GLY A 545 -36.31 2.86 48.45
N ARG A 546 -36.08 2.99 47.14
CA ARG A 546 -35.20 2.11 46.37
C ARG A 546 -33.73 2.28 46.74
N PHE A 547 -33.27 3.52 46.90
CA PHE A 547 -31.91 3.86 47.34
C PHE A 547 -31.61 3.22 48.70
N GLY A 548 -32.55 3.32 49.63
CA GLY A 548 -32.44 2.76 50.98
C GLY A 548 -32.23 1.24 51.02
N LEU A 549 -32.63 0.51 49.97
CA LEU A 549 -32.37 -0.95 49.88
C LEU A 549 -30.90 -1.28 49.64
N ASN A 550 -30.15 -0.36 49.03
CA ASN A 550 -28.74 -0.52 48.71
C ASN A 550 -27.80 0.30 49.60
N PHE A 551 -28.32 1.18 50.47
CA PHE A 551 -27.47 1.99 51.33
C PHE A 551 -26.54 1.13 52.21
N LEU A 552 -25.24 1.44 52.18
CA LEU A 552 -24.12 0.69 52.77
C LEU A 552 -23.86 -0.69 52.16
N ARG A 553 -24.39 -0.96 50.96
CA ARG A 553 -24.10 -2.18 50.17
C ARG A 553 -22.87 -1.96 49.30
N ARG A 554 -22.12 -3.04 49.08
CA ARG A 554 -21.01 -3.13 48.13
C ARG A 554 -21.17 -4.35 47.24
N LEU A 555 -20.76 -4.24 45.96
CA LEU A 555 -20.76 -5.34 44.99
C LEU A 555 -19.49 -6.18 44.99
#